data_AF-A0A538S8W4-F1
#
_entry.id   AF-A0A538S8W4-F1
#
_cell.length_a   1.000
_cell.length_b   1.000
_cell.length_c   1.000
_cell.angle_alpha   90.00
_cell.angle_beta   90.00
_cell.angle_gamma   90.00
#
_symmetry.space_group_name_H-M   'P 1'
#
loop_
_entity.id
_entity.type
_entity.pdbx_description
1 polymer ?
#
loop_
_entity_poly.entity_id
_entity_poly.type
_entity_poly.pdbx_seq_one_letter_code
_entity_poly.pdbx_strand_id
1 'polypeptide(L)'
;TVARRDVPPAPERTHYRFELVGLRVRTRDGKHLGAVADVFSTGSNDVIVVRGEGTELLLPYLDNVVLKVDLERGEMVVEIPPGLNE
;
A
#
# COMPACT_ATOMS: atom_id res chain seq x y z
N THR A 1 6.89 18.92 -24.12
CA THR A 1 7.65 18.39 -22.97
C THR A 1 7.11 19.04 -21.72
N VAL A 2 6.22 18.37 -20.97
CA VAL A 2 5.64 18.96 -19.77
C VAL A 2 6.68 18.88 -18.65
N ALA A 3 7.10 20.04 -18.15
CA ALA A 3 8.02 20.16 -17.04
C ALA A 3 7.29 19.78 -15.73
N ARG A 4 7.94 18.93 -14.94
CA ARG A 4 7.41 18.25 -13.73
C ARG A 4 7.23 19.18 -12.52
N ARG A 5 6.83 20.45 -12.71
CA ARG A 5 6.85 21.48 -11.64
C ARG A 5 5.54 22.20 -11.35
N ASP A 6 4.42 21.81 -11.97
CA ASP A 6 3.12 22.47 -11.72
C ASP A 6 1.99 21.44 -11.55
N VAL A 7 2.15 20.56 -10.56
CA VAL A 7 1.06 19.69 -10.12
C VAL A 7 0.45 20.36 -8.89
N PRO A 8 -0.85 20.71 -8.88
CA PRO A 8 -1.51 21.19 -7.66
C PRO A 8 -1.33 20.16 -6.55
N PRO A 9 -1.30 20.55 -5.25
CA PRO A 9 -1.24 19.57 -4.18
C PRO A 9 -2.55 18.77 -4.20
N ALA A 10 -2.54 17.66 -4.92
CA ALA A 10 -3.66 16.75 -4.90
C ALA A 10 -3.83 16.27 -3.46
N PRO A 11 -5.06 16.15 -2.92
CA PRO A 11 -5.30 15.33 -1.74
C PRO A 11 -5.03 13.82 -2.00
N GLU A 12 -4.29 13.47 -3.05
CA GLU A 12 -4.41 12.19 -3.75
C GLU A 12 -3.01 11.59 -3.87
N ARG A 13 -2.64 10.70 -2.94
CA ARG A 13 -1.48 9.81 -3.12
C ARG A 13 -1.82 8.76 -4.17
N THR A 14 -1.90 9.18 -5.44
CA THR A 14 -1.98 8.27 -6.58
C THR A 14 -0.59 7.73 -6.86
N HIS A 15 -0.16 6.74 -6.07
CA HIS A 15 1.03 5.96 -6.40
C HIS A 15 0.69 5.03 -7.56
N TYR A 16 1.60 4.89 -8.51
CA TYR A 16 1.38 3.91 -9.55
C TYR A 16 1.50 2.51 -8.95
N ARG A 17 0.62 1.60 -9.36
CA ARG A 17 0.59 0.20 -8.89
C ARG A 17 1.96 -0.46 -8.92
N PHE A 18 2.76 -0.19 -9.96
CA PHE A 18 4.12 -0.73 -10.09
C PHE A 18 5.14 -0.17 -9.09
N GLU A 19 4.90 1.02 -8.52
CA GLU A 19 5.76 1.59 -7.48
C GLU A 19 5.50 0.97 -6.11
N LEU A 20 4.33 0.36 -5.93
CA LEU A 20 3.93 -0.28 -4.69
C LEU A 20 4.44 -1.72 -4.58
N VAL A 21 4.56 -2.42 -5.71
CA VAL A 21 5.06 -3.80 -5.73
C VAL A 21 6.51 -3.85 -5.23
N GLY A 22 6.79 -4.77 -4.31
CA GLY A 22 8.09 -4.94 -3.67
C GLY A 22 8.28 -4.11 -2.39
N LEU A 23 7.37 -3.20 -2.04
CA LEU A 23 7.45 -2.46 -0.78
C LEU A 23 7.26 -3.41 0.41
N ARG A 24 8.09 -3.23 1.45
CA ARG A 24 7.97 -3.96 2.71
C ARG A 24 6.81 -3.41 3.52
N VAL A 25 5.86 -4.27 3.84
CA VAL A 25 4.63 -3.91 4.54
C VAL A 25 4.78 -4.22 6.03
N ARG A 26 4.47 -3.23 6.87
CA ARG A 26 4.46 -3.36 8.34
C ARG A 26 3.23 -2.71 8.95
N THR A 27 2.85 -3.15 10.15
CA THR A 27 1.81 -2.49 10.93
C THR A 27 2.34 -1.23 11.63
N ARG A 28 1.43 -0.39 12.16
CA ARG A 28 1.79 0.74 13.04
C ARG A 28 2.64 0.36 14.26
N ASP A 29 2.44 -0.85 14.78
CA ASP A 29 3.21 -1.43 15.90
C ASP A 29 4.59 -1.98 15.46
N GLY A 30 4.93 -1.87 14.18
CA GLY A 30 6.21 -2.31 13.63
C GLY A 30 6.24 -3.80 13.23
N LYS A 31 5.16 -4.56 13.42
CA LYS A 31 5.08 -5.96 12.99
C LYS A 31 5.19 -6.04 11.47
N HIS A 32 6.14 -6.82 10.97
CA HIS A 32 6.29 -7.05 9.54
C HIS A 32 5.22 -8.04 9.06
N LEU A 33 4.52 -7.67 7.98
CA LEU A 33 3.49 -8.50 7.37
C LEU A 33 4.00 -9.21 6.12
N GLY A 34 5.02 -8.65 5.48
CA GLY A 34 5.60 -9.20 4.25
C GLY A 34 5.97 -8.09 3.28
N ALA A 35 5.82 -8.36 1.99
CA ALA A 35 5.98 -7.37 0.93
C ALA A 35 4.77 -7.35 -0.01
N VAL A 36 4.53 -6.21 -0.63
CA VAL A 36 3.51 -6.09 -1.69
C VAL A 36 3.92 -6.99 -2.86
N ALA A 37 3.14 -8.01 -3.12
CA ALA A 37 3.35 -8.94 -4.23
C ALA A 37 2.64 -8.48 -5.50
N ASP A 38 1.43 -7.91 -5.36
CA ASP A 38 0.61 -7.49 -6.50
C ASP A 38 -0.38 -6.39 -6.07
N VAL A 39 -0.94 -5.66 -7.04
CA VAL A 39 -1.97 -4.65 -6.82
C VAL A 39 -2.98 -4.71 -7.96
N PHE A 40 -4.23 -5.02 -7.64
CA PHE A 40 -5.30 -5.12 -8.62
C PHE A 40 -6.52 -4.29 -8.24
N SER A 41 -7.26 -3.85 -9.25
CA SER A 41 -8.48 -3.08 -9.05
C SER A 41 -9.70 -4.00 -9.08
N THR A 42 -10.59 -3.83 -8.10
CA THR A 42 -11.88 -4.52 -8.04
C THR A 42 -13.01 -3.74 -8.72
N GLY A 43 -12.69 -2.64 -9.41
CA GLY A 43 -13.63 -1.71 -10.03
C GLY A 43 -14.07 -0.57 -9.11
N SER A 44 -14.23 -0.84 -7.81
CA SER A 44 -14.57 0.20 -6.81
C SER A 44 -13.36 0.68 -6.02
N ASN A 45 -12.43 -0.22 -5.69
CA ASN A 45 -11.20 0.10 -4.96
C ASN A 45 -10.04 -0.76 -5.47
N ASP A 46 -8.81 -0.25 -5.31
CA ASP A 46 -7.60 -1.04 -5.46
C ASP A 46 -7.37 -1.91 -4.23
N VAL A 47 -6.82 -3.11 -4.45
CA VAL A 47 -6.48 -4.09 -3.42
C VAL A 47 -5.00 -4.43 -3.58
N ILE A 48 -4.24 -4.29 -2.49
CA ILE A 48 -2.85 -4.69 -2.40
C ILE A 48 -2.77 -6.12 -1.87
N VAL A 49 -1.99 -6.97 -2.54
CA VAL A 49 -1.67 -8.32 -2.11
C VAL A 49 -0.35 -8.26 -1.36
N VAL A 50 -0.37 -8.62 -0.08
CA VAL A 50 0.83 -8.66 0.77
C VAL A 50 1.16 -10.10 1.07
N ARG A 51 2.36 -10.54 0.69
CA ARG A 51 2.85 -11.90 0.95
C ARG A 51 3.92 -11.89 2.02
N GLY A 52 3.67 -12.62 3.10
CA GLY A 52 4.59 -12.90 4.19
C GLY A 52 5.07 -14.35 4.19
N GLU A 53 5.67 -14.77 5.31
CA GLU A 53 6.12 -16.16 5.51
C GLU A 53 4.92 -17.11 5.64
N GLY A 54 4.42 -17.59 4.50
CA GLY A 54 3.33 -18.56 4.42
C GLY A 54 1.92 -17.97 4.55
N THR A 55 1.81 -16.64 4.60
CA THR A 55 0.51 -15.94 4.66
C THR A 55 0.37 -14.95 3.50
N GLU A 56 -0.85 -14.83 2.99
CA GLU A 56 -1.24 -13.83 1.99
C GLU A 56 -2.36 -12.98 2.57
N LEU A 57 -2.20 -11.66 2.51
CA LEU A 57 -3.17 -10.68 3.00
C LEU A 57 -3.64 -9.81 1.85
N LEU A 58 -4.95 -9.67 1.72
CA LEU A 58 -5.59 -8.76 0.77
C LEU A 58 -6.04 -7.52 1.54
N LEU A 59 -5.35 -6.40 1.34
CA LEU A 59 -5.69 -5.16 2.01
C LEU A 59 -6.26 -4.18 0.99
N PRO A 60 -7.40 -3.53 1.26
CA PRO A 60 -7.90 -2.49 0.38
C PRO A 60 -6.97 -1.26 0.49
N TYR A 61 -6.65 -0.66 -0.65
CA TYR A 61 -5.82 0.54 -0.72
C TYR A 61 -6.68 1.77 -0.40
N LEU A 62 -6.90 1.99 0.90
CA LEU A 62 -7.72 3.08 1.45
C LEU A 62 -6.92 3.86 2.50
N ASP A 63 -7.23 5.13 2.74
CA ASP A 63 -6.52 5.97 3.72
C ASP A 63 -6.54 5.43 5.15
N ASN A 64 -7.60 4.72 5.53
CA ASN A 64 -7.71 4.10 6.86
C ASN A 64 -6.92 2.79 6.99
N VAL A 65 -6.47 2.21 5.88
CA VAL A 65 -5.69 0.96 5.85
C VAL A 65 -4.24 1.24 5.50
N VAL A 66 -3.95 2.09 4.52
CA VAL A 66 -2.59 2.44 4.09
C VAL A 66 -2.21 3.79 4.68
N LEU A 67 -1.65 3.77 5.89
CA LEU A 67 -1.33 4.97 6.65
C LEU A 67 -0.16 5.76 6.04
N LYS A 68 0.87 5.06 5.54
CA LYS A 68 2.06 5.68 4.97
C LYS A 68 2.69 4.83 3.88
N VAL A 69 3.10 5.47 2.80
CA VAL A 69 3.93 4.88 1.75
C VAL A 69 5.23 5.67 1.69
N ASP A 70 6.36 4.97 1.78
CA ASP A 70 7.70 5.53 1.75
C ASP A 70 8.50 4.83 0.64
N LEU A 71 8.44 5.39 -0.57
CA LEU A 71 9.08 4.83 -1.75
C LEU A 71 10.61 4.90 -1.65
N GLU A 72 11.15 5.91 -0.97
CA GLU A 72 12.61 6.06 -0.79
C GLU A 72 13.18 4.94 0.09
N ARG A 73 12.45 4.56 1.15
CA ARG A 73 12.86 3.45 2.04
C ARG A 73 12.37 2.08 1.58
N GLY A 74 11.49 2.04 0.59
CA GLY A 74 10.83 0.81 0.14
C GLY A 74 9.93 0.21 1.23
N GLU A 75 9.19 1.05 1.96
CA GLU A 75 8.37 0.66 3.11
C GLU A 75 6.93 1.18 3.00
N MET A 76 5.96 0.37 3.41
CA MET A 76 4.55 0.72 3.52
C MET A 76 4.07 0.40 4.94
N VAL A 77 3.41 1.37 5.57
CA VAL A 77 2.78 1.19 6.89
C VAL A 77 1.29 1.06 6.69
N VAL A 78 0.74 -0.03 7.22
CA VAL A 78 -0.69 -0.34 7.14
C VAL A 78 -1.31 -0.52 8.54
N GLU A 79 -2.62 -0.36 8.61
CA GLU A 79 -3.43 -0.76 9.75
C GLU A 79 -4.41 -1.83 9.29
N ILE A 80 -4.31 -3.02 9.88
CA ILE A 80 -5.24 -4.11 9.56
C ILE A 80 -6.56 -3.80 10.28
N PRO A 81 -7.69 -3.68 9.56
CA PRO A 81 -8.97 -3.47 10.21
C PRO A 81 -9.31 -4.67 11.10
N PRO A 82 -9.91 -4.45 12.28
CA PRO A 82 -10.35 -5.52 13.15
C PRO A 82 -11.34 -6.43 12.40
N GLY A 83 -11.09 -7.75 12.40
CA GLY A 83 -11.95 -8.75 11.76
C GLY A 83 -11.41 -9.39 10.46
N LEU A 84 -10.27 -8.94 9.92
CA LEU A 84 -9.66 -9.56 8.72
C LEU A 84 -8.80 -10.80 9.06
N ASN A 85 -8.51 -11.03 10.33
CA ASN A 85 -7.53 -12.00 10.82
C ASN A 85 -8.09 -12.93 11.92
N GLU A 86 -9.42 -13.07 11.96
CA GLU A 86 -10.13 -14.06 12.81
C GLU A 86 -10.25 -15.42 12.12
#